data_AF-A0A852U5Z8-F1
#
_entry.id   AF-A0A852U5Z8-F1
#
_cell.length_a   1.000
_cell.length_b   1.000
_cell.length_c   1.000
_cell.angle_alpha   90.00
_cell.angle_beta   90.00
_cell.angle_gamma   90.00
#
_symmetry.space_group_name_H-M   'P 1'
#
loop_
_entity.id
_entity.type
_entity.pdbx_description
1 polymer ?
#
loop_
_entity_poly.entity_id
_entity_poly.type
_entity_poly.pdbx_seq_one_letter_code
_entity_poly.pdbx_strand_id
1 'polypeptide(L)'
;MAAPRDIEPVRRVLADMGFPASKDDIVARVEREGADVEVVSALRAMPQTEYYDEDQVLRFIPIDTAADDAPEAGRSRGDRSA
;
A
#
# COMPACT_ATOMS: atom_id res chain seq x y z
N MET A 1 11.33 -15.49 -5.58
CA MET A 1 10.19 -15.17 -4.69
C MET A 1 9.40 -14.11 -5.43
N ALA A 2 8.15 -14.40 -5.80
CA ALA A 2 7.40 -13.49 -6.67
C ALA A 2 6.86 -12.35 -5.81
N ALA A 3 7.16 -11.11 -6.19
CA ALA A 3 6.56 -9.92 -5.59
C ALA A 3 5.03 -10.09 -5.50
N PRO A 4 4.36 -9.54 -4.46
CA PRO A 4 2.91 -9.59 -4.34
C PRO A 4 2.29 -9.06 -5.63
N ARG A 5 1.65 -9.96 -6.38
CA ARG A 5 1.41 -9.73 -7.82
C ARG A 5 0.26 -8.76 -8.06
N ASP A 6 -0.63 -8.60 -7.08
CA ASP A 6 -1.86 -7.85 -7.24
C ASP A 6 -2.30 -7.19 -5.92
N ILE A 7 -2.21 -5.85 -5.85
CA ILE A 7 -2.70 -5.05 -4.71
C ILE A 7 -4.14 -4.57 -4.92
N GLU A 8 -4.63 -4.67 -6.16
CA GLU A 8 -5.97 -4.23 -6.56
C GLU A 8 -7.09 -4.79 -5.67
N PRO A 9 -7.11 -6.10 -5.30
CA PRO A 9 -8.12 -6.60 -4.37
C PRO A 9 -7.99 -5.97 -2.99
N VAL A 10 -6.76 -5.71 -2.52
CA VAL A 10 -6.51 -5.06 -1.22
C VAL A 10 -7.03 -3.63 -1.23
N ARG A 11 -6.74 -2.85 -2.29
CA ARG A 11 -7.24 -1.48 -2.46
C ARG A 11 -8.76 -1.44 -2.49
N ARG A 12 -9.40 -2.33 -3.24
CA ARG A 12 -10.86 -2.40 -3.30
C ARG A 12 -11.48 -2.69 -1.94
N VAL A 13 -10.86 -3.58 -1.18
CA VAL A 13 -11.28 -3.94 0.17
C VAL A 13 -11.12 -2.77 1.14
N LEU A 14 -10.00 -2.05 1.07
CA LEU A 14 -9.76 -0.87 1.89
C LEU A 14 -10.73 0.27 1.55
N ALA A 15 -11.02 0.50 0.27
CA ALA A 15 -12.00 1.48 -0.18
C ALA A 15 -13.45 1.16 0.25
N ASP A 16 -13.80 -0.14 0.34
CA ASP A 16 -15.10 -0.59 0.86
C ASP A 16 -15.19 -0.51 2.40
N MET A 17 -14.05 -0.62 3.10
CA MET A 17 -14.04 -0.81 4.56
C MET A 17 -14.50 0.42 5.35
N GLY A 18 -14.36 1.62 4.80
CA GLY A 18 -14.75 2.86 5.47
C GLY A 18 -13.90 3.14 6.72
N PHE A 19 -13.14 4.23 6.71
CA PHE A 19 -12.30 4.59 7.84
C PHE A 19 -13.07 5.35 8.94
N PRO A 20 -12.69 5.21 10.23
CA PRO A 20 -11.51 4.51 10.75
C PRO A 20 -11.64 2.99 10.88
N ALA A 21 -10.56 2.26 10.60
CA ALA A 21 -10.49 0.79 10.69
C ALA A 21 -9.28 0.33 11.51
N SER A 22 -9.45 -0.75 12.27
CA SER A 22 -8.37 -1.35 13.07
C SER A 22 -7.56 -2.34 12.24
N LYS A 23 -6.28 -2.53 12.60
CA LYS A 23 -5.42 -3.54 11.95
C LYS A 23 -6.09 -4.91 11.83
N ASP A 24 -6.73 -5.38 12.90
CA ASP A 24 -7.34 -6.71 12.93
C ASP A 24 -8.51 -6.82 11.95
N ASP A 25 -9.34 -5.79 11.86
CA ASP A 25 -10.47 -5.71 10.92
C ASP A 25 -9.96 -5.69 9.46
N ILE A 26 -8.92 -4.91 9.21
CA ILE A 26 -8.25 -4.83 7.91
C ILE A 26 -7.70 -6.20 7.51
N VAL A 27 -6.93 -6.85 8.39
CA VAL A 27 -6.36 -8.18 8.16
C VAL A 27 -7.47 -9.20 7.91
N ALA A 28 -8.51 -9.23 8.74
CA ALA A 28 -9.62 -10.17 8.60
C ALA A 28 -10.39 -9.98 7.29
N ARG A 29 -10.62 -8.74 6.85
CA ARG A 29 -11.32 -8.44 5.61
C ARG A 29 -10.48 -8.78 4.39
N VAL A 30 -9.20 -8.45 4.42
CA VAL A 30 -8.22 -8.73 3.35
C VAL A 30 -7.96 -10.24 3.23
N GLU A 31 -7.85 -10.97 4.35
CA GLU A 31 -7.79 -12.44 4.37
C GLU A 31 -9.05 -13.08 3.76
N ARG A 32 -10.24 -12.51 4.03
CA ARG A 32 -11.52 -13.04 3.50
C ARG A 32 -11.71 -12.85 2.01
N GLU A 33 -11.14 -11.79 1.42
CA GLU A 33 -11.15 -11.54 -0.02
C GLU A 33 -10.09 -12.34 -0.78
N GLY A 34 -9.28 -13.14 -0.07
CA GLY A 34 -8.28 -14.02 -0.68
C GLY A 34 -7.01 -13.29 -1.09
N ALA A 35 -6.63 -12.23 -0.37
CA ALA A 35 -5.36 -11.58 -0.59
C ALA A 35 -4.16 -12.51 -0.32
N ASP A 36 -3.04 -12.17 -0.94
CA ASP A 36 -1.82 -12.98 -0.87
C ASP A 36 -1.28 -13.10 0.57
N VAL A 37 -0.69 -14.24 0.90
CA VAL A 37 -0.14 -14.52 2.24
C VAL A 37 0.98 -13.55 2.62
N GLU A 38 1.74 -13.06 1.65
CA GLU A 38 2.79 -12.04 1.85
C GLU A 38 2.17 -10.70 2.26
N VAL A 39 1.07 -10.31 1.60
CA VAL A 39 0.31 -9.09 1.92
C VAL A 39 -0.27 -9.19 3.34
N VAL A 40 -0.92 -10.31 3.65
CA VAL A 40 -1.50 -10.56 4.99
C VAL A 40 -0.41 -10.55 6.07
N SER A 41 0.77 -11.13 5.79
CA SER A 41 1.89 -11.14 6.73
C SER A 41 2.45 -9.74 6.98
N ALA A 42 2.56 -8.91 5.94
CA ALA A 42 2.97 -7.50 6.08
C ALA A 42 1.96 -6.71 6.92
N LEU A 43 0.66 -6.87 6.64
CA LEU A 43 -0.41 -6.24 7.43
C LEU A 43 -0.38 -6.71 8.89
N ARG A 44 -0.10 -7.98 9.16
CA ARG A 44 0.05 -8.49 10.54
C ARG A 44 1.25 -7.90 11.27
N ALA A 45 2.31 -7.51 10.56
CA ALA A 45 3.47 -6.82 11.14
C ALA A 45 3.20 -5.35 11.50
N MET A 46 2.10 -4.77 11.02
CA MET A 46 1.73 -3.39 11.34
C MET A 46 1.39 -3.19 12.82
N PRO A 47 1.56 -1.95 13.34
CA PRO A 47 1.13 -1.60 14.69
C PRO A 47 -0.38 -1.77 14.86
N GLN A 48 -0.79 -2.20 16.05
CA GLN A 48 -2.20 -2.31 16.45
C GLN A 48 -2.73 -0.91 16.82
N THR A 49 -2.95 -0.08 15.82
CA THR A 49 -3.53 1.25 15.93
C THR A 49 -4.75 1.38 15.01
N GLU A 50 -5.50 2.45 15.18
CA GLU A 50 -6.56 2.84 14.25
C GLU A 50 -5.93 3.52 13.04
N TYR A 51 -6.29 3.01 11.86
CA TYR A 51 -5.94 3.62 10.58
C TYR A 51 -7.12 4.48 10.14
N TYR A 52 -6.81 5.66 9.63
CA TYR A 52 -7.80 6.63 9.17
C TYR A 52 -7.88 6.70 7.64
N ASP A 53 -6.97 6.02 6.94
CA ASP A 53 -6.86 6.09 5.50
C ASP A 53 -6.17 4.83 4.94
N GLU A 54 -6.48 4.47 3.70
CA GLU A 54 -5.90 3.32 3.01
C GLU A 54 -4.43 3.54 2.65
N ASP A 55 -4.03 4.78 2.37
CA ASP A 55 -2.63 5.15 2.10
C ASP A 55 -1.72 4.84 3.30
N GLN A 56 -2.25 5.01 4.52
CA GLN A 56 -1.51 4.65 5.74
C GLN A 56 -1.29 3.15 5.84
N VAL A 57 -2.18 2.33 5.28
CA VAL A 57 -2.05 0.88 5.27
C VAL A 57 -1.10 0.42 4.16
N LEU A 58 -1.30 0.94 2.95
CA LEU A 58 -0.52 0.60 1.76
C LEU A 58 0.97 0.90 1.93
N ARG A 59 1.34 1.97 2.66
CA ARG A 59 2.74 2.34 2.92
C ARG A 59 3.51 1.33 3.76
N PHE A 60 2.84 0.52 4.58
CA PHE A 60 3.50 -0.52 5.38
C PHE A 60 3.68 -1.83 4.62
N ILE A 61 2.98 -2.02 3.51
CA ILE A 61 3.16 -3.20 2.68
C ILE A 61 4.41 -2.95 1.82
N PRO A 62 5.44 -3.81 1.88
CA PRO A 62 6.57 -3.72 0.97
C PRO A 62 6.11 -4.19 -0.42
N ILE A 63 5.46 -3.28 -1.14
CA ILE A 63 5.03 -3.50 -2.51
C ILE A 63 6.22 -3.17 -3.42
N ASP A 64 6.51 -4.03 -4.38
CA ASP A 64 7.35 -3.69 -5.53
C ASP A 64 6.54 -2.75 -6.45
N THR A 65 6.16 -1.58 -5.93
CA THR A 65 5.71 -0.46 -6.73
C THR A 65 6.96 0.19 -7.30
N ALA A 66 7.68 -0.54 -8.17
CA ALA A 66 8.77 0.02 -8.96
C ALA A 66 8.30 1.10 -9.96
N ALA A 67 7.03 1.49 -9.92
CA ALA A 67 6.43 2.48 -10.81
C ALA A 67 5.97 3.80 -10.13
N ASP A 68 5.88 3.90 -8.79
CA ASP A 68 5.26 5.08 -8.13
C ASP A 68 6.14 5.79 -7.10
N ASP A 69 7.46 5.53 -7.09
CA ASP A 69 8.42 6.34 -6.32
C ASP A 69 9.55 6.83 -7.23
N ALA A 70 9.18 7.53 -8.30
CA ALA A 70 10.05 8.49 -8.93
C ALA A 70 9.47 9.88 -8.68
N PRO A 71 9.98 10.66 -7.72
CA PRO A 71 9.75 12.09 -7.75
C PRO A 71 10.29 12.60 -9.09
N GLU A 72 9.39 13.06 -9.96
CA GLU A 72 9.70 13.98 -11.05
C GLU A 72 10.29 15.25 -10.43
N ALA A 73 11.58 15.21 -10.11
CA ALA A 73 12.32 16.33 -9.56
C ALA A 73 13.63 16.48 -10.31
N GLY A 74 13.56 17.29 -11.37
CA GLY A 74 14.68 18.17 -11.71
C GLY A 74 15.67 17.65 -12.73
N ARG A 75 15.23 17.34 -13.96
CA ARG A 75 16.08 17.68 -15.11
C ARG A 75 16.05 19.20 -15.30
N SER A 76 16.82 19.88 -14.45
CA SER A 76 17.34 21.20 -14.72
C SER A 76 18.24 21.09 -15.94
N ARG A 77 17.64 21.07 -17.13
CA ARG A 77 18.31 21.37 -18.38
C ARG A 77 18.72 22.84 -18.25
N GLY A 78 19.93 23.07 -17.76
CA GLY A 78 20.68 24.29 -18.00
C GLY A 78 20.97 24.38 -19.50
N ASP A 79 19.91 24.62 -20.28
CA ASP A 79 20.03 25.19 -21.62
C ASP A 79 19.90 26.70 -21.44
N ARG A 80 20.96 27.38 -21.90
CA ARG A 80 20.96 28.76 -22.40
C ARG A 80 21.13 29.88 -21.37
N SER A 81 22.31 30.51 -21.43
CA SER A 81 22.64 31.94 -21.29
C SER A 81 24.11 32.05 -20.83
N ALA A 82 25.03 32.83 -21.38
CA ALA A 82 25.05 33.85 -22.43
C ALA A 82 26.53 34.03 -22.85
#